data_AF-A0A176U7D8-F1
#
_entry.id   AF-A0A176U7D8-F1
#
_cell.length_a   1.000
_cell.length_b   1.000
_cell.length_c   1.000
_cell.angle_alpha   90.00
_cell.angle_beta   90.00
_cell.angle_gamma   90.00
#
_symmetry.space_group_name_H-M   'P 1'
#
loop_
_entity.id
_entity.type
_entity.pdbx_description
1 polymer ?
#
loop_
_entity_poly.entity_id
_entity_poly.type
_entity_poly.pdbx_seq_one_letter_code
_entity_poly.pdbx_strand_id
1 'polypeptide(L)'
;MCTCYISGRGKGFDMKTLKDASIGQNVKVKKLTGEGPVKRRIMDMGITKGVEIYVRKVAPLGDPVEVTVRGYELSLRKADAEMIEVE
;
A
#
# COMPACT_ATOMS: atom_id res chain seq x y z
N MET A 1 -12.11 8.92 24.04
CA MET A 1 -12.67 8.05 23.00
C MET A 1 -11.50 7.22 22.47
N CYS A 2 -11.27 6.06 23.08
CA CYS A 2 -10.15 5.17 22.79
C CYS A 2 -10.37 4.48 21.46
N THR A 3 -9.56 4.78 20.44
CA THR A 3 -9.39 3.87 19.31
C THR A 3 -8.31 2.85 19.67
N CYS A 4 -8.79 1.66 20.02
CA CYS A 4 -8.06 0.40 20.04
C CYS A 4 -7.03 0.30 18.90
N TYR A 5 -5.74 0.33 19.24
CA TYR A 5 -4.71 -0.28 18.40
C TYR A 5 -4.61 -1.75 18.82
N ILE A 6 -5.45 -2.59 18.23
CA ILE A 6 -5.33 -4.04 18.31
C ILE A 6 -4.67 -4.51 17.01
N SER A 7 -3.51 -5.16 17.15
CA SER A 7 -3.01 -6.33 16.38
C SER A 7 -1.48 -6.26 16.33
N GLY A 8 -0.69 -7.05 17.05
CA GLY A 8 -0.97 -8.39 17.55
C GLY A 8 -0.79 -9.46 16.47
N ARG A 9 0.47 -9.81 16.18
CA ARG A 9 0.97 -11.07 15.57
C ARG A 9 0.58 -11.41 14.11
N GLY A 10 1.58 -11.89 13.36
CA GLY A 10 1.36 -12.80 12.23
C GLY A 10 2.46 -12.78 11.17
N LYS A 11 3.53 -13.56 11.37
CA LYS A 11 4.37 -14.02 10.25
C LYS A 11 3.49 -14.81 9.28
N GLY A 12 3.36 -14.33 8.05
CA GLY A 12 2.76 -15.03 6.92
C GLY A 12 3.64 -14.75 5.71
N PHE A 13 4.20 -15.81 5.13
CA PHE A 13 5.08 -15.79 3.97
C PHE A 13 4.19 -15.80 2.73
N ASP A 14 3.39 -14.75 2.55
CA ASP A 14 2.34 -14.70 1.54
C ASP A 14 2.52 -13.42 0.74
N MET A 15 2.41 -13.52 -0.59
CA MET A 15 2.47 -12.38 -1.51
C MET A 15 1.39 -11.35 -1.15
N LYS A 16 1.71 -10.39 -0.28
CA LYS A 16 0.80 -9.33 0.12
C LYS A 16 0.83 -8.21 -0.91
N THR A 17 -0.33 -7.81 -1.39
CA THR A 17 -0.48 -6.61 -2.19
C THR A 17 -0.85 -5.43 -1.30
N LEU A 18 -0.68 -4.22 -1.80
CA LEU A 18 -1.06 -3.00 -1.08
C LEU A 18 -2.56 -2.94 -0.76
N LYS A 19 -3.39 -3.69 -1.49
CA LYS A 19 -4.83 -3.82 -1.27
C LYS A 19 -5.18 -4.62 0.00
N ASP A 20 -4.38 -5.63 0.33
CA ASP A 20 -4.61 -6.51 1.48
C ASP A 20 -3.96 -5.98 2.77
N ALA A 21 -3.29 -4.83 2.67
CA ALA A 21 -2.64 -4.19 3.81
C ALA A 21 -3.67 -3.63 4.80
N SER A 22 -3.41 -3.84 6.10
CA SER A 22 -4.28 -3.35 7.16
C SER A 22 -4.12 -1.84 7.35
N ILE A 23 -5.22 -1.18 7.67
CA ILE A 23 -5.24 0.26 7.95
C ILE A 23 -4.37 0.53 9.19
N GLY A 24 -3.49 1.54 9.11
CA GLY A 24 -2.58 1.93 10.18
C GLY A 24 -1.27 1.15 10.21
N GLN A 25 -0.97 0.36 9.17
CA GLN A 25 0.28 -0.40 9.03
C GLN A 25 1.24 0.30 8.05
N ASN A 26 2.53 0.29 8.41
CA ASN A 26 3.62 0.58 7.48
C ASN A 26 4.00 -0.71 6.74
N VAL A 27 3.97 -0.65 5.41
CA VAL A 27 4.37 -1.76 4.52
C VAL A 27 5.49 -1.30 3.59
N LYS A 28 6.37 -2.20 3.18
CA LYS A 28 7.50 -1.86 2.30
C LYS A 28 7.30 -2.43 0.91
N VAL A 29 7.53 -1.62 -0.13
CA VAL A 29 7.41 -2.08 -1.51
C VAL A 29 8.52 -3.07 -1.85
N LYS A 30 8.15 -4.30 -2.16
CA LYS A 30 9.08 -5.37 -2.54
C LYS A 30 9.25 -5.45 -4.05
N LYS A 31 8.14 -5.41 -4.77
CA LYS A 31 8.11 -5.56 -6.23
C LYS A 31 6.91 -4.84 -6.82
N LEU A 32 7.06 -4.46 -8.09
CA LEU A 32 5.99 -3.88 -8.89
C LEU A 32 5.68 -4.86 -10.03
N THR A 33 4.48 -5.42 -10.03
CA THR A 33 3.93 -6.36 -11.01
C THR A 33 3.10 -5.62 -12.07
N GLY A 34 3.54 -4.42 -12.46
CA GLY A 34 2.91 -3.61 -13.50
C GLY A 34 3.63 -3.74 -14.85
N GLU A 35 2.86 -3.89 -15.92
CA GLU A 35 3.38 -3.89 -17.29
C GLU A 35 3.33 -2.49 -17.93
N GLY A 36 4.36 -2.17 -18.74
CA GLY A 36 4.43 -0.97 -19.59
C GLY A 36 4.11 0.37 -18.89
N PRO A 37 3.00 1.05 -19.26
CA PRO A 37 2.68 2.41 -18.83
C PRO A 37 2.33 2.51 -17.33
N VAL A 38 1.83 1.44 -16.71
CA VAL A 38 1.46 1.45 -15.29
C VAL A 38 2.70 1.61 -14.43
N LYS A 39 3.73 0.80 -14.67
CA LYS A 39 4.98 0.86 -13.92
C LYS A 39 5.59 2.26 -13.97
N ARG A 40 5.52 2.91 -15.14
CA ARG A 40 6.01 4.29 -15.31
C ARG A 40 5.21 5.27 -14.46
N ARG A 41 3.87 5.21 -14.49
CA ARG A 41 3.01 6.02 -13.61
C ARG A 41 3.31 5.81 -12.13
N ILE A 42 3.48 4.57 -11.68
CA ILE A 42 3.80 4.25 -10.27
C ILE A 42 5.15 4.85 -9.86
N MET A 43 6.15 4.77 -10.74
CA MET A 43 7.45 5.42 -10.51
C MET A 43 7.35 6.95 -10.50
N ASP A 44 6.53 7.55 -11.37
CA ASP A 44 6.26 9.00 -11.39
C ASP A 44 5.56 9.47 -10.12
N MET A 45 4.69 8.63 -9.54
CA MET A 45 4.06 8.84 -8.23
C MET A 45 5.02 8.62 -7.04
N GLY A 46 6.29 8.26 -7.26
CA GLY A 46 7.28 8.12 -6.20
C GLY A 46 7.22 6.79 -5.43
N ILE A 47 6.41 5.84 -5.90
CA ILE A 47 6.32 4.48 -5.37
C ILE A 47 7.41 3.65 -6.03
N THR A 48 8.55 3.57 -5.37
CA THR A 48 9.71 2.80 -5.84
C THR A 48 9.97 1.61 -4.94
N LYS A 49 10.68 0.61 -5.48
CA LYS A 49 11.10 -0.56 -4.68
C LYS A 49 11.89 -0.09 -3.45
N GLY A 50 11.56 -0.63 -2.29
CA GLY A 50 12.18 -0.31 -1.01
C GLY A 50 11.62 0.92 -0.31
N VAL A 51 10.61 1.60 -0.88
CA VAL A 51 9.92 2.70 -0.20
C VAL A 51 8.94 2.15 0.82
N GLU A 52 8.88 2.82 1.96
CA GLU A 52 7.88 2.58 3.00
C GLU A 52 6.62 3.38 2.69
N ILE A 53 5.49 2.69 2.80
CA ILE A 53 4.17 3.20 2.53
C ILE A 53 3.32 2.98 3.77
N TYR A 54 2.72 4.06 4.27
CA TYR A 54 1.79 3.97 5.39
C TYR A 54 0.37 3.90 4.86
N VAL A 55 -0.37 2.85 5.19
CA VAL A 55 -1.79 2.76 4.81
C VAL A 55 -2.59 3.56 5.81
N ARG A 56 -3.11 4.71 5.39
CA ARG A 56 -3.84 5.61 6.29
C ARG A 56 -5.29 5.21 6.40
N LYS A 57 -5.95 5.04 5.27
CA LYS A 57 -7.37 4.67 5.16
C LYS A 57 -7.60 3.93 3.85
N VAL A 58 -8.51 2.98 3.89
CA VAL A 58 -9.09 2.36 2.70
C VAL A 58 -10.56 2.78 2.69
N ALA A 59 -11.07 3.19 1.52
CA ALA A 59 -12.49 3.46 1.39
C ALA A 59 -13.31 2.21 1.77
N PRO A 60 -14.53 2.38 2.34
CA PRO A 60 -15.36 1.24 2.76
C PRO A 60 -15.75 0.30 1.60
N LEU A 61 -15.68 0.76 0.36
CA LEU A 61 -15.91 -0.01 -0.86
C LEU A 61 -14.62 -0.59 -1.47
N GLY A 62 -13.46 -0.36 -0.86
CA GLY A 62 -12.16 -0.86 -1.28
C GLY A 62 -11.46 -0.05 -2.38
N ASP A 63 -11.98 1.11 -2.77
CA ASP A 63 -11.35 2.07 -3.70
C ASP A 63 -11.82 3.50 -3.42
N PRO A 64 -10.94 4.52 -3.46
CA PRO A 64 -9.47 4.45 -3.53
C PRO A 64 -8.81 4.16 -2.17
N VAL A 65 -7.51 3.82 -2.19
CA VAL A 65 -6.68 3.60 -1.00
C VAL A 65 -5.84 4.84 -0.72
N GLU A 66 -5.97 5.42 0.47
CA GLU A 66 -5.12 6.51 0.94
C GLU A 66 -3.86 5.98 1.59
N VAL A 67 -2.72 6.36 1.02
CA VAL A 67 -1.40 6.00 1.52
C VAL A 67 -0.53 7.23 1.75
N THR A 68 0.39 7.15 2.71
CA THR A 68 1.46 8.14 2.87
C THR A 68 2.76 7.56 2.34
N VAL A 69 3.39 8.27 1.41
CA VAL A 69 4.65 7.89 0.76
C VAL A 69 5.62 9.06 0.91
N ARG A 70 6.85 8.81 1.38
CA ARG A 70 7.89 9.86 1.52
C ARG A 70 7.43 11.14 2.26
N GLY A 71 6.45 11.03 3.16
CA GLY A 71 5.94 12.14 3.94
C GLY A 71 4.80 12.96 3.31
N TYR A 72 4.22 12.51 2.19
CA TYR A 72 3.01 13.11 1.62
C TYR A 72 1.92 12.07 1.36
N GLU A 73 0.68 12.53 1.31
CA GLU A 73 -0.50 11.68 1.13
C GLU A 73 -0.84 11.53 -0.35
N LEU A 74 -1.06 10.29 -0.77
CA LEU A 74 -1.44 9.91 -2.13
C LEU A 74 -2.66 8.99 -2.06
N SER A 75 -3.60 9.24 -2.96
CA SER A 75 -4.71 8.34 -3.22
C SER A 75 -4.36 7.43 -4.39
N LEU A 76 -4.20 6.14 -4.12
CA LEU A 76 -3.99 5.10 -5.13
C LEU A 76 -5.31 4.45 -5.51
N ARG A 77 -5.48 4.17 -6.79
CA ARG A 77 -6.58 3.31 -7.25
C ARG A 77 -6.30 1.87 -6.87
N LYS A 78 -7.36 1.11 -6.62
CA LYS A 78 -7.30 -0.33 -6.34
C LYS A 78 -6.53 -1.10 -7.40
N ALA A 79 -6.67 -0.74 -8.67
CA ALA A 79 -5.93 -1.36 -9.77
C ALA A 79 -4.41 -1.18 -9.62
N ASP A 80 -3.95 0.00 -9.21
CA ASP A 80 -2.52 0.25 -8.99
C ASP A 80 -2.02 -0.48 -7.72
N ALA A 81 -2.83 -0.49 -6.66
CA ALA A 81 -2.53 -1.19 -5.40
C ALA A 81 -2.40 -2.72 -5.55
N GLU A 82 -3.20 -3.34 -6.42
CA GLU A 82 -3.15 -4.77 -6.73
C GLU A 82 -1.84 -5.17 -7.45
N MET A 83 -1.21 -4.25 -8.18
CA MET A 83 0.05 -4.46 -8.88
C MET A 83 1.30 -4.17 -8.04
N ILE A 84 1.13 -3.75 -6.77
CA ILE A 84 2.24 -3.43 -5.88
C ILE A 84 2.35 -4.52 -4.81
N GLU A 85 3.40 -5.32 -4.90
CA GLU A 85 3.75 -6.30 -3.87
C GLU A 85 4.48 -5.60 -2.72
N VAL A 86 3.98 -5.83 -1.51
CA VAL A 86 4.50 -5.27 -0.27
C VAL A 86 4.80 -6.36 0.75
N GLU A 87 5.66 -6.05 1.72
CA GLU A 87 5.96 -6.91 2.88
C GLU A 87 5.85 -6.15 4.21
#